data_AF-A0A5B0HV05-F1
#
_entry.id   AF-A0A5B0HV05-F1
#
_cell.length_a   1.000
_cell.length_b   1.000
_cell.length_c   1.000
_cell.angle_alpha   90.00
_cell.angle_beta   90.00
_cell.angle_gamma   90.00
#
_symmetry.space_group_name_H-M   'P 1'
#
loop_
_entity.id
_entity.type
_entity.pdbx_description
1 polymer ?
#
loop_
_entity_poly.entity_id
_entity_poly.type
_entity_poly.pdbx_seq_one_letter_code
_entity_poly.pdbx_strand_id
1 'polypeptide(L)'
;MGRGLRARGRAGRPVLSCRSDDAAVVVPPYGCRVAGAPSSTTFGRDSTLPVLHEACRRAGLSGDGAELLRLGENAIYRLEANPVVVRIARSPERRTDAVKEVQVSRWLAEEDVRATRLAQVADQPFEVDGHPVTFWEFIDGRRGRPGDVRQLGRLLRSVHGLPSSGPVDLPEFDPLARVVGRIDRAPIPDGDRRDLRRALASAVAELAGLRFPLERCVLHGDAHVQNLMVPADGIPVLIDLENVGIGQPEWDLAVTATEYLVAGFWTDAQYADFVEGYGFDVTEWTGFESLRQVQAIKMTTWLMQNVNESEEIRDEYERRMRSIRDGVARRDWSPF
;
A
#
# COMPACT_ATOMS: atom_id res chain seq x y z
N MET A 1 39.11 -15.08 -58.58
CA MET A 1 39.69 -16.44 -58.59
C MET A 1 39.44 -17.04 -57.21
N GLY A 2 38.72 -18.13 -56.96
CA GLY A 2 38.09 -19.12 -57.82
C GLY A 2 38.09 -20.46 -57.07
N ARG A 3 36.91 -20.87 -56.57
CA ARG A 3 36.40 -22.26 -56.40
C ARG A 3 37.18 -23.17 -55.41
N GLY A 4 36.60 -24.10 -54.67
CA GLY A 4 35.29 -24.75 -54.64
C GLY A 4 35.45 -26.05 -53.81
N LEU A 5 34.57 -26.33 -52.84
CA LEU A 5 33.43 -27.27 -52.95
C LEU A 5 33.76 -28.78 -52.95
N ARG A 6 33.29 -29.49 -51.90
CA ARG A 6 32.35 -30.67 -51.87
C ARG A 6 32.64 -31.51 -50.61
N ALA A 7 31.72 -31.81 -49.69
CA ALA A 7 30.32 -32.28 -49.68
C ALA A 7 30.16 -33.81 -49.52
N ARG A 8 29.18 -34.16 -48.66
CA ARG A 8 28.38 -35.41 -48.50
C ARG A 8 28.73 -36.25 -47.25
N GLY A 9 27.77 -36.73 -46.45
CA GLY A 9 26.34 -36.88 -46.69
C GLY A 9 25.46 -37.16 -45.46
N ARG A 10 24.16 -37.14 -45.75
CA ARG A 10 22.94 -37.28 -44.92
C ARG A 10 22.63 -38.72 -44.47
N ALA A 11 21.91 -38.83 -43.36
CA ALA A 11 20.62 -39.54 -43.17
C ALA A 11 20.22 -39.38 -41.68
N GLY A 12 19.00 -39.24 -41.19
CA GLY A 12 17.64 -39.21 -41.73
C GLY A 12 16.69 -39.07 -40.51
N ARG A 13 15.62 -38.29 -40.65
CA ARG A 13 14.55 -38.07 -39.64
C ARG A 13 13.75 -39.36 -39.38
N PRO A 14 12.90 -39.36 -38.33
CA PRO A 14 11.48 -39.32 -38.66
C PRO A 14 10.70 -38.20 -37.97
N VAL A 15 9.69 -37.78 -38.72
CA VAL A 15 8.61 -36.85 -38.43
C VAL A 15 7.48 -37.64 -37.76
N LEU A 16 6.84 -37.07 -36.74
CA LEU A 16 5.46 -37.42 -36.38
C LEU A 16 4.70 -36.13 -36.08
N SER A 17 3.65 -35.91 -36.87
CA SER A 17 2.70 -34.80 -36.77
C SER A 17 1.32 -35.31 -36.39
N CYS A 18 0.56 -34.42 -35.75
CA CYS A 18 -0.89 -34.36 -35.64
C CYS A 18 -1.57 -35.36 -34.70
N ARG A 19 -2.17 -34.85 -33.64
CA ARG A 19 -3.63 -34.61 -33.58
C ARG A 19 -3.99 -33.70 -32.40
N SER A 20 -4.88 -32.78 -32.71
CA SER A 20 -5.78 -32.05 -31.83
C SER A 20 -6.59 -33.00 -30.95
N ASP A 21 -6.71 -32.68 -29.66
CA ASP A 21 -7.88 -33.04 -28.86
C ASP A 21 -8.12 -31.96 -27.81
N ASP A 22 -9.25 -31.28 -27.98
CA ASP A 22 -9.96 -30.52 -26.94
C ASP A 22 -10.21 -31.42 -25.73
N ALA A 23 -9.63 -31.09 -24.58
CA ALA A 23 -10.08 -31.61 -23.30
C ALA A 23 -10.63 -30.44 -22.49
N ALA A 24 -11.94 -30.27 -22.57
CA ALA A 24 -12.72 -29.45 -21.67
C ALA A 24 -12.34 -29.78 -20.22
N VAL A 25 -11.81 -28.79 -19.49
CA VAL A 25 -11.73 -28.87 -18.02
C VAL A 25 -13.16 -28.71 -17.51
N VAL A 26 -13.82 -29.84 -17.34
CA VAL A 26 -15.10 -29.94 -16.64
C VAL A 26 -14.87 -29.54 -15.19
N VAL A 27 -15.38 -28.37 -14.81
CA VAL A 27 -15.52 -27.93 -13.43
C VAL A 27 -16.45 -28.94 -12.73
N PRO A 28 -16.00 -29.67 -11.68
CA PRO A 28 -16.87 -30.62 -11.00
C PRO A 28 -17.99 -29.85 -10.26
N PRO A 29 -19.24 -30.35 -10.31
CA PRO A 29 -20.35 -29.73 -9.63
C PRO A 29 -20.19 -29.86 -8.12
N TYR A 30 -20.66 -28.83 -7.42
CA TYR A 30 -20.74 -28.73 -5.97
C TYR A 30 -21.24 -30.02 -5.30
N GLY A 31 -20.54 -30.43 -4.24
CA GLY A 31 -21.12 -31.15 -3.11
C GLY A 31 -20.82 -32.64 -2.99
N CYS A 32 -19.71 -32.99 -2.32
CA CYS A 32 -19.69 -34.09 -1.35
C CYS A 32 -18.54 -33.91 -0.35
N ARG A 33 -18.87 -33.92 0.95
CA ARG A 33 -17.89 -33.77 2.05
C ARG A 33 -17.04 -35.03 2.16
N VAL A 34 -15.72 -34.87 2.11
CA VAL A 34 -14.76 -35.87 2.61
C VAL A 34 -14.20 -35.34 3.92
N ALA A 35 -14.29 -36.15 4.98
CA ALA A 35 -13.85 -35.82 6.32
C ALA A 35 -12.32 -35.92 6.47
N GLY A 36 -11.72 -34.95 7.16
CA GLY A 36 -10.43 -35.11 7.84
C GLY A 36 -9.20 -34.40 7.25
N ALA A 37 -9.08 -33.09 7.47
CA ALA A 37 -7.81 -32.35 7.58
C ALA A 37 -8.08 -31.12 8.49
N PRO A 38 -7.11 -30.66 9.31
CA PRO A 38 -7.37 -29.66 10.35
C PRO A 38 -7.82 -28.35 9.70
N SER A 39 -8.85 -27.74 10.29
CA SER A 39 -9.39 -26.45 9.87
C SER A 39 -8.26 -25.43 9.79
N SER A 40 -7.98 -24.89 8.61
CA SER A 40 -7.32 -23.59 8.53
C SER A 40 -8.24 -22.61 9.25
N THR A 41 -7.92 -22.29 10.50
CA THR A 41 -8.68 -21.31 11.28
C THR A 41 -8.65 -20.00 10.51
N THR A 42 -9.82 -19.55 10.08
CA THR A 42 -9.99 -18.25 9.41
C THR A 42 -9.37 -17.17 10.28
N PHE A 43 -8.49 -16.34 9.69
CA PHE A 43 -7.84 -15.26 10.42
C PHE A 43 -8.88 -14.32 11.03
N GLY A 44 -8.92 -14.29 12.36
CA GLY A 44 -9.93 -13.60 13.14
C GLY A 44 -9.66 -13.68 14.63
N ARG A 45 -10.48 -13.01 15.44
CA ARG A 45 -10.26 -12.82 16.87
C ARG A 45 -9.91 -14.13 17.61
N ASP A 46 -10.64 -15.20 17.34
CA ASP A 46 -10.45 -16.49 18.01
C ASP A 46 -9.10 -17.14 17.67
N SER A 47 -8.63 -16.97 16.43
CA SER A 47 -7.31 -17.46 16.00
C SER A 47 -6.15 -16.58 16.47
N THR A 48 -6.37 -15.27 16.63
CA THR A 48 -5.31 -14.31 16.98
C THR A 48 -5.18 -14.07 18.47
N LEU A 49 -6.19 -14.40 19.28
CA LEU A 49 -6.14 -14.23 20.73
C LEU A 49 -5.07 -15.13 21.40
N PRO A 50 -4.93 -16.44 21.05
CA PRO A 50 -3.84 -17.26 21.58
C PRO A 50 -2.46 -16.71 21.20
N VAL A 51 -2.31 -16.26 19.94
CA VAL A 51 -1.08 -15.65 19.42
C VAL A 51 -0.73 -14.38 20.21
N LEU A 52 -1.72 -13.53 20.50
CA LEU A 52 -1.56 -12.34 21.32
C LEU A 52 -1.04 -12.69 22.72
N HIS A 53 -1.69 -13.62 23.42
CA HIS A 53 -1.31 -13.99 24.79
C HIS A 53 0.10 -14.57 24.85
N GLU A 54 0.46 -15.45 23.90
CA GLU A 54 1.79 -16.04 23.84
C GLU A 54 2.87 -14.98 23.53
N ALA A 55 2.60 -14.07 22.58
CA ALA A 55 3.51 -12.98 22.27
C ALA A 55 3.71 -12.04 23.48
N CYS A 56 2.62 -11.64 24.14
CA CYS A 56 2.68 -10.80 25.34
C CYS A 56 3.49 -11.48 26.45
N ARG A 57 3.26 -12.78 26.69
CA ARG A 57 4.02 -13.55 27.68
C ARG A 57 5.52 -13.57 27.38
N ARG A 58 5.91 -13.75 26.11
CA ARG A 58 7.33 -13.68 25.68
C ARG A 58 7.92 -12.28 25.82
N ALA A 59 7.11 -11.25 25.60
CA ALA A 59 7.49 -9.84 25.75
C ALA A 59 7.50 -9.36 27.22
N GLY A 60 7.08 -10.18 28.19
CA GLY A 60 6.94 -9.77 29.59
C GLY A 60 5.75 -8.84 29.86
N LEU A 61 4.76 -8.84 28.97
CA LEU A 61 3.53 -8.04 29.07
C LEU A 61 2.31 -8.95 29.35
N SER A 62 1.23 -8.36 29.86
CA SER A 62 -0.06 -9.06 29.94
C SER A 62 -0.90 -8.76 28.69
N GLY A 63 -1.42 -9.82 28.07
CA GLY A 63 -2.42 -9.75 27.00
C GLY A 63 -3.87 -9.76 27.49
N ASP A 64 -4.08 -9.84 28.81
CA ASP A 64 -5.42 -9.94 29.39
C ASP A 64 -6.21 -8.65 29.18
N GLY A 65 -7.51 -8.79 28.90
CA GLY A 65 -8.40 -7.64 28.65
C GLY A 65 -8.12 -6.88 27.35
N ALA A 66 -7.20 -7.34 26.51
CA ALA A 66 -6.84 -6.63 25.29
C ALA A 66 -8.04 -6.42 24.35
N GLU A 67 -8.15 -5.18 23.87
CA GLU A 67 -9.21 -4.74 22.96
C GLU A 67 -8.77 -4.91 21.51
N LEU A 68 -9.55 -5.63 20.70
CA LEU A 68 -9.32 -5.71 19.25
C LEU A 68 -9.80 -4.41 18.59
N LEU A 69 -8.87 -3.56 18.15
CA LEU A 69 -9.15 -2.27 17.51
C LEU A 69 -9.49 -2.42 16.02
N ARG A 70 -8.82 -3.34 15.32
CA ARG A 70 -9.01 -3.56 13.88
C ARG A 70 -8.63 -4.98 13.50
N LEU A 71 -9.39 -5.56 12.57
CA LEU A 71 -9.08 -6.84 11.92
C LEU A 71 -9.05 -6.64 10.41
N GLY A 72 -7.89 -6.88 9.79
CA GLY A 72 -7.65 -6.75 8.35
C GLY A 72 -6.43 -7.56 7.96
N GLU A 73 -5.50 -6.97 7.18
CA GLU A 73 -4.18 -7.56 6.91
C GLU A 73 -3.36 -7.79 8.19
N ASN A 74 -3.68 -7.05 9.25
CA ASN A 74 -3.21 -7.26 10.61
C ASN A 74 -4.42 -7.34 11.56
N ALA A 75 -4.28 -8.12 12.64
CA ALA A 75 -5.10 -7.95 13.84
C ALA A 75 -4.38 -6.98 14.78
N ILE A 76 -5.04 -5.88 15.13
CA ILE A 76 -4.47 -4.80 15.94
C ILE A 76 -5.17 -4.79 17.29
N TYR A 77 -4.42 -5.08 18.35
CA TYR A 77 -4.90 -5.12 19.73
C TYR A 77 -4.31 -3.97 20.54
N ARG A 78 -5.12 -3.33 21.38
CA ARG A 78 -4.66 -2.46 22.46
C ARG A 78 -4.61 -3.27 23.75
N LEU A 79 -3.48 -3.25 24.44
CA LEU A 79 -3.38 -3.86 25.77
C LEU A 79 -4.10 -2.99 26.80
N GLU A 80 -4.79 -3.61 27.75
CA GLU A 80 -5.46 -2.88 28.83
C GLU A 80 -4.45 -2.37 29.87
N ALA A 81 -3.51 -3.23 30.27
CA ALA A 81 -2.57 -2.96 31.36
C ALA A 81 -1.44 -1.97 30.99
N ASN A 82 -1.17 -1.76 29.69
CA ASN A 82 -0.05 -0.96 29.22
C ASN A 82 -0.47 -0.14 27.98
N PRO A 83 0.10 1.05 27.75
CA PRO A 83 -0.14 1.85 26.53
C PRO A 83 0.60 1.23 25.33
N VAL A 84 0.26 0.00 24.97
CA VAL A 84 0.90 -0.79 23.91
C VAL A 84 -0.14 -1.31 22.94
N VAL A 85 0.19 -1.23 21.66
CA VAL A 85 -0.55 -1.84 20.56
C VAL A 85 0.22 -3.04 20.04
N VAL A 86 -0.43 -4.20 19.98
CA VAL A 86 0.11 -5.40 19.37
C VAL A 86 -0.46 -5.55 17.97
N ARG A 87 0.41 -5.66 16.96
CA ARG A 87 0.02 -5.98 15.59
C ARG A 87 0.43 -7.41 15.26
N ILE A 88 -0.54 -8.21 14.88
CA ILE A 88 -0.36 -9.62 14.48
C ILE A 88 -0.61 -9.68 12.98
N ALA A 89 0.42 -9.98 12.20
CA ALA A 89 0.31 -10.10 10.76
C ALA A 89 -0.49 -11.34 10.36
N ARG A 90 -1.30 -11.22 9.30
CA ARG A 90 -2.20 -12.29 8.84
C ARG A 90 -1.49 -13.58 8.44
N SER A 91 -0.24 -13.50 7.98
CA SER A 91 0.46 -14.68 7.47
C SER A 91 1.99 -14.56 7.60
N PRO A 92 2.72 -15.69 7.57
CA PRO A 92 4.18 -15.72 7.68
C PRO A 92 4.91 -14.91 6.60
N GLU A 93 4.31 -14.78 5.41
CA GLU A 93 4.89 -14.07 4.28
C GLU A 93 5.09 -12.57 4.55
N ARG A 94 4.42 -12.02 5.57
CA ARG A 94 4.54 -10.63 6.01
C ARG A 94 5.76 -10.36 6.90
N ARG A 95 6.57 -11.37 7.18
CA ARG A 95 7.74 -11.24 8.06
C ARG A 95 8.71 -10.16 7.59
N THR A 96 9.04 -10.13 6.30
CA THR A 96 9.97 -9.13 5.74
C THR A 96 9.44 -7.71 5.91
N ASP A 97 8.13 -7.52 5.68
CA ASP A 97 7.46 -6.23 5.88
C ASP A 97 7.54 -5.80 7.37
N ALA A 98 7.24 -6.72 8.30
CA ALA A 98 7.29 -6.46 9.74
C ALA A 98 8.72 -6.12 10.23
N VAL A 99 9.74 -6.82 9.73
CA VAL A 99 11.15 -6.51 10.04
C VAL A 99 11.52 -5.11 9.55
N LYS A 100 11.14 -4.78 8.31
CA LYS A 100 11.38 -3.46 7.73
C LYS A 100 10.69 -2.37 8.55
N GLU A 101 9.41 -2.50 8.87
CA GLU A 101 8.67 -1.52 9.67
C GLU A 101 9.33 -1.27 11.05
N VAL A 102 9.78 -2.32 11.72
CA VAL A 102 10.52 -2.24 12.99
C VAL A 102 11.82 -1.45 12.81
N GLN A 103 12.61 -1.77 11.78
CA GLN A 103 13.88 -1.09 11.51
C GLN A 103 13.66 0.39 11.15
N VAL A 104 12.67 0.69 10.30
CA VAL A 104 12.30 2.05 9.93
C VAL A 104 11.85 2.84 11.16
N SER A 105 10.97 2.29 12.00
CA SER A 105 10.50 3.00 13.21
C SER A 105 11.64 3.38 14.15
N ARG A 106 12.62 2.49 14.35
CA ARG A 106 13.83 2.76 15.15
C ARG A 106 14.66 3.87 14.51
N TRP A 107 14.94 3.76 13.22
CA TRP A 107 15.73 4.75 12.51
C TRP A 107 15.06 6.14 12.52
N LEU A 108 13.76 6.22 12.25
CA LEU A 108 13.00 7.48 12.37
C LEU A 108 13.03 8.04 13.79
N ALA A 109 13.27 7.23 14.82
CA ALA A 109 13.44 7.71 16.20
C ALA A 109 14.81 8.30 16.45
N GLU A 110 15.85 7.69 15.89
CA GLU A 110 17.22 8.18 15.96
C GLU A 110 17.39 9.52 15.20
N GLU A 111 16.63 9.72 14.12
CA GLU A 111 16.64 10.94 13.31
C GLU A 111 15.63 12.00 13.78
N ASP A 112 15.05 11.85 14.98
CA ASP A 112 14.06 12.77 15.56
C ASP A 112 12.80 13.03 14.69
N VAL A 113 12.49 12.13 13.75
CA VAL A 113 11.26 12.20 12.95
C VAL A 113 10.08 11.66 13.78
N ARG A 114 9.01 12.45 13.89
CA ARG A 114 7.79 12.05 14.61
C ARG A 114 6.98 11.02 13.83
N ALA A 115 7.29 9.76 14.06
CA ALA A 115 6.56 8.61 13.56
C ALA A 115 6.19 7.63 14.68
N THR A 116 5.31 6.68 14.40
CA THR A 116 4.93 5.61 15.34
C THR A 116 6.17 4.92 15.89
N ARG A 117 6.20 4.75 17.21
CA ARG A 117 7.34 4.18 17.95
C ARG A 117 7.05 2.76 18.36
N LEU A 118 8.09 1.95 18.39
CA LEU A 118 8.03 0.61 19.00
C LEU A 118 7.91 0.74 20.51
N ALA A 119 7.09 -0.12 21.11
CA ALA A 119 7.12 -0.30 22.55
C ALA A 119 8.49 -0.86 22.99
N GLN A 120 8.86 -0.62 24.25
CA GLN A 120 10.11 -1.10 24.85
C GLN A 120 10.08 -2.62 25.07
N VAL A 121 10.18 -3.36 23.98
CA VAL A 121 10.26 -4.82 23.92
C VAL A 121 11.43 -5.18 23.01
N ALA A 122 12.33 -6.03 23.52
CA ALA A 122 13.50 -6.50 22.78
C ALA A 122 13.12 -7.42 21.61
N ASP A 123 13.99 -7.50 20.60
CA ASP A 123 13.98 -8.52 19.54
C ASP A 123 12.67 -8.70 18.76
N GLN A 124 12.09 -7.59 18.32
CA GLN A 124 10.94 -7.55 17.42
C GLN A 124 11.35 -7.66 15.93
N PRO A 125 10.52 -8.23 15.04
CA PRO A 125 9.24 -8.89 15.32
C PRO A 125 9.41 -10.28 15.96
N PHE A 126 8.43 -10.68 16.78
CA PHE A 126 8.30 -12.05 17.29
C PHE A 126 7.64 -12.95 16.25
N GLU A 127 7.99 -14.23 16.23
CA GLU A 127 7.28 -15.26 15.47
C GLU A 127 6.47 -16.13 16.42
N VAL A 128 5.14 -16.13 16.27
CA VAL A 128 4.22 -16.92 17.10
C VAL A 128 3.19 -17.59 16.19
N ASP A 129 3.19 -18.92 16.18
CA ASP A 129 2.28 -19.76 15.37
C ASP A 129 2.21 -19.37 13.88
N GLY A 130 3.36 -18.96 13.31
CA GLY A 130 3.46 -18.53 11.91
C GLY A 130 3.02 -17.08 11.67
N HIS A 131 2.73 -16.32 12.71
CA HIS A 131 2.39 -14.90 12.60
C HIS A 131 3.53 -14.03 13.13
N PRO A 132 4.05 -13.10 12.30
CA PRO A 132 4.89 -12.01 12.78
C PRO A 132 4.09 -11.10 13.72
N VAL A 133 4.66 -10.81 14.89
CA VAL A 133 4.03 -9.98 15.93
C VAL A 133 4.95 -8.83 16.32
N THR A 134 4.41 -7.60 16.33
CA THR A 134 5.11 -6.37 16.71
C THR A 134 4.34 -5.61 17.78
N PHE A 135 5.07 -4.89 18.62
CA PHE A 135 4.60 -4.11 19.76
C PHE A 135 4.97 -2.64 19.57
N TRP A 136 3.95 -1.80 19.59
CA TRP A 136 4.03 -0.37 19.30
C TRP A 136 3.54 0.42 20.49
N GLU A 137 4.06 1.63 20.70
CA GLU A 137 3.47 2.55 21.67
C GLU A 137 2.05 2.91 21.22
N PHE A 138 1.10 2.85 22.15
CA PHE A 138 -0.25 3.32 21.91
C PHE A 138 -0.26 4.85 21.83
N ILE A 139 -0.69 5.37 20.70
CA ILE A 139 -0.87 6.81 20.51
C ILE A 139 -2.31 7.16 20.87
N ASP A 140 -2.51 7.71 22.06
CA ASP A 140 -3.80 8.27 22.47
C ASP A 140 -4.02 9.62 21.78
N GLY A 141 -4.73 9.58 20.66
CA GLY A 141 -4.92 10.75 19.80
C GLY A 141 -6.02 10.56 18.78
N ARG A 142 -6.45 11.67 18.18
CA ARG A 142 -7.40 11.65 17.06
C ARG A 142 -6.66 11.37 15.76
N ARG A 143 -7.37 10.87 14.74
CA ARG A 143 -6.85 10.88 13.37
C ARG A 143 -6.65 12.32 12.87
N GLY A 144 -5.74 12.46 11.91
CA GLY A 144 -5.55 13.69 11.15
C GLY A 144 -6.85 14.10 10.45
N ARG A 145 -7.03 15.41 10.33
CA ARG A 145 -8.19 16.03 9.67
C ARG A 145 -7.70 17.10 8.70
N PRO A 146 -8.56 17.71 7.87
CA PRO A 146 -8.13 18.70 6.89
C PRO A 146 -7.27 19.85 7.45
N GLY A 147 -7.52 20.28 8.70
CA GLY A 147 -6.71 21.30 9.37
C GLY A 147 -5.28 20.89 9.75
N ASP A 148 -4.89 19.63 9.55
CA ASP A 148 -3.54 19.12 9.85
C ASP A 148 -2.68 18.94 8.58
N VAL A 149 -3.18 19.31 7.41
CA VAL A 149 -2.52 19.04 6.12
C VAL A 149 -1.18 19.79 5.99
N ARG A 150 -1.05 20.96 6.61
CA ARG A 150 0.23 21.68 6.73
C ARG A 150 1.27 20.86 7.48
N GLN A 151 0.87 20.19 8.56
CA GLN A 151 1.74 19.35 9.38
C GLN A 151 2.12 18.07 8.63
N LEU A 152 1.21 17.52 7.80
CA LEU A 152 1.57 16.44 6.87
C LEU A 152 2.72 16.88 5.96
N GLY A 153 2.61 18.05 5.31
CA GLY A 153 3.69 18.59 4.47
C GLY A 153 5.02 18.74 5.21
N ARG A 154 4.99 19.24 6.46
CA ARG A 154 6.20 19.37 7.31
C ARG A 154 6.83 18.02 7.68
N LEU A 155 6.00 17.03 7.99
CA LEU A 155 6.48 15.68 8.32
C LEU A 155 7.08 15.00 7.09
N LEU A 156 6.44 15.11 5.93
CA LEU A 156 7.00 14.60 4.67
C LEU A 156 8.33 15.27 4.34
N ARG A 157 8.44 16.59 4.52
CA ARG A 157 9.72 17.27 4.34
C ARG A 157 10.81 16.71 5.27
N SER A 158 10.45 16.39 6.52
CA SER A 158 11.38 15.77 7.47
C SER A 158 11.82 14.38 7.01
N VAL A 159 10.87 13.53 6.59
CA VAL A 159 11.15 12.19 6.07
C VAL A 159 12.01 12.24 4.79
N HIS A 160 11.66 13.11 3.86
CA HIS A 160 12.36 13.28 2.58
C HIS A 160 13.76 13.89 2.75
N GLY A 161 14.00 14.57 3.87
CA GLY A 161 15.32 15.12 4.23
C GLY A 161 16.28 14.10 4.83
N LEU A 162 15.83 12.87 5.12
CA LEU A 162 16.67 11.81 5.66
C LEU A 162 17.71 11.33 4.63
N PRO A 163 18.89 10.89 5.08
CA PRO A 163 19.89 10.34 4.17
C PRO A 163 19.36 9.06 3.51
N SER A 164 19.41 9.01 2.18
CA SER A 164 19.03 7.83 1.39
C SER A 164 19.95 6.61 1.62
N SER A 165 21.11 6.83 2.25
CA SER A 165 22.06 5.79 2.69
C SER A 165 21.94 5.47 4.18
N GLY A 166 20.74 5.64 4.74
CA GLY A 166 20.44 5.29 6.13
C GLY A 166 20.71 3.82 6.47
N PRO A 167 20.61 3.44 7.75
CA PRO A 167 20.97 2.11 8.24
C PRO A 167 19.99 1.00 7.82
N VAL A 168 18.87 1.35 7.19
CA VAL A 168 17.83 0.41 6.76
C VAL A 168 17.90 0.22 5.25
N ASP A 169 17.99 -1.04 4.82
CA ASP A 169 17.88 -1.39 3.40
C ASP A 169 16.44 -1.25 2.94
N LEU A 170 16.14 -0.12 2.30
CA LEU A 170 14.79 0.23 1.87
C LEU A 170 14.54 -0.19 0.42
N PRO A 171 13.37 -0.79 0.12
CA PRO A 171 13.03 -1.17 -1.24
C PRO A 171 12.82 0.07 -2.11
N GLU A 172 13.01 -0.09 -3.41
CA GLU A 172 12.55 0.85 -4.41
C GLU A 172 11.03 1.01 -4.33
N PHE A 173 10.55 2.25 -4.28
CA PHE A 173 9.12 2.54 -4.26
C PHE A 173 8.51 2.24 -5.63
N ASP A 174 7.52 1.35 -5.64
CA ASP A 174 6.72 1.02 -6.82
C ASP A 174 5.30 1.58 -6.67
N PRO A 175 4.94 2.67 -7.38
CA PRO A 175 3.60 3.27 -7.32
C PRO A 175 2.51 2.33 -7.90
N LEU A 176 2.89 1.27 -8.60
CA LEU A 176 1.99 0.37 -9.32
C LEU A 176 1.78 -0.97 -8.63
N ALA A 177 2.58 -1.29 -7.60
CA ALA A 177 2.71 -2.63 -7.01
C ALA A 177 1.37 -3.32 -6.71
N ARG A 178 0.39 -2.55 -6.18
CA ARG A 178 -0.95 -3.06 -5.83
C ARG A 178 -2.01 -2.76 -6.88
N VAL A 179 -1.74 -1.85 -7.82
CA VAL A 179 -2.73 -1.32 -8.78
C VAL A 179 -3.17 -2.40 -9.76
N VAL A 180 -2.22 -3.06 -10.43
CA VAL A 180 -2.52 -4.08 -11.46
C VAL A 180 -3.31 -5.24 -10.86
N GLY A 181 -2.87 -5.77 -9.71
CA GLY A 181 -3.55 -6.87 -9.04
C GLY A 181 -4.97 -6.52 -8.58
N ARG A 182 -5.21 -5.27 -8.16
CA ARG A 182 -6.56 -4.79 -7.83
C ARG A 182 -7.45 -4.70 -9.06
N ILE A 183 -6.93 -4.15 -10.18
CA ILE A 183 -7.64 -4.13 -11.47
C ILE A 183 -8.03 -5.54 -11.89
N ASP A 184 -7.16 -6.52 -11.69
CA ASP A 184 -7.38 -7.91 -12.14
C ASP A 184 -8.37 -8.70 -11.27
N ARG A 185 -8.52 -8.34 -10.00
CA ARG A 185 -9.38 -9.07 -9.05
C ARG A 185 -10.71 -8.38 -8.77
N ALA A 186 -10.84 -7.09 -9.05
CA ALA A 186 -12.04 -6.35 -8.71
C ALA A 186 -13.29 -6.89 -9.43
N PRO A 187 -14.45 -6.88 -8.75
CA PRO A 187 -15.71 -7.36 -9.33
C PRO A 187 -16.39 -6.26 -10.17
N ILE A 188 -15.67 -5.78 -11.19
CA ILE A 188 -16.09 -4.70 -12.10
C ILE A 188 -16.34 -5.21 -13.52
N PRO A 189 -17.11 -4.49 -14.36
CA PRO A 189 -17.31 -4.84 -15.76
C PRO A 189 -16.00 -4.93 -16.57
N ASP A 190 -15.94 -5.85 -17.54
CA ASP A 190 -14.75 -6.02 -18.38
C ASP A 190 -14.41 -4.78 -19.23
N GLY A 191 -15.41 -3.97 -19.57
CA GLY A 191 -15.20 -2.68 -20.25
C GLY A 191 -14.34 -1.75 -19.41
N ASP A 192 -14.76 -1.52 -18.16
CA ASP A 192 -14.08 -0.68 -17.19
C ASP A 192 -12.66 -1.18 -16.91
N ARG A 193 -12.49 -2.50 -16.76
CA ARG A 193 -11.18 -3.13 -16.58
C ARG A 193 -10.24 -2.83 -17.75
N ARG A 194 -10.73 -2.89 -18.99
CA ARG A 194 -9.93 -2.54 -20.19
C ARG A 194 -9.60 -1.04 -20.21
N ASP A 195 -10.54 -0.18 -19.84
CA ASP A 195 -10.33 1.26 -19.80
C ASP A 195 -9.26 1.63 -18.74
N LEU A 196 -9.34 1.05 -17.53
CA LEU A 196 -8.35 1.25 -16.47
C LEU A 196 -6.95 0.77 -16.89
N ARG A 197 -6.84 -0.41 -17.52
CA ARG A 197 -5.55 -0.89 -18.03
C ARG A 197 -4.98 0.00 -19.12
N ARG A 198 -5.83 0.52 -20.02
CA ARG A 198 -5.41 1.45 -21.07
C ARG A 198 -4.91 2.77 -20.46
N ALA A 199 -5.67 3.35 -19.53
CA ALA A 199 -5.29 4.58 -18.85
C ALA A 199 -3.97 4.40 -18.08
N LEU A 200 -3.84 3.29 -17.35
CA LEU A 200 -2.61 2.97 -16.63
C LEU A 200 -1.40 2.81 -17.56
N ALA A 201 -1.56 2.08 -18.66
CA ALA A 201 -0.49 1.90 -19.64
C ALA A 201 -0.06 3.23 -20.28
N SER A 202 -1.01 4.13 -20.56
CA SER A 202 -0.71 5.48 -21.06
C SER A 202 0.11 6.28 -20.05
N ALA A 203 -0.37 6.34 -18.80
CA ALA A 203 0.32 7.07 -17.74
C ALA A 203 1.74 6.52 -17.50
N VAL A 204 1.91 5.20 -17.49
CA VAL A 204 3.23 4.55 -17.33
C VAL A 204 4.17 4.86 -18.50
N ALA A 205 3.66 4.90 -19.73
CA ALA A 205 4.48 5.27 -20.89
C ALA A 205 5.00 6.72 -20.80
N GLU A 206 4.18 7.64 -20.28
CA GLU A 206 4.58 9.03 -20.05
C GLU A 206 5.62 9.16 -18.93
N LEU A 207 5.45 8.41 -17.82
CA LEU A 207 6.37 8.41 -16.68
C LEU A 207 7.82 8.13 -17.09
N ALA A 208 8.03 7.23 -18.07
CA ALA A 208 9.36 6.85 -18.54
C ALA A 208 10.17 8.01 -19.13
N GLY A 209 9.50 9.07 -19.60
CA GLY A 209 10.13 10.26 -20.18
C GLY A 209 10.30 11.43 -19.20
N LEU A 210 9.79 11.31 -17.97
CA LEU A 210 9.77 12.41 -17.02
C LEU A 210 11.16 12.71 -16.45
N ARG A 211 11.44 14.00 -16.30
CA ARG A 211 12.55 14.51 -15.50
C ARG A 211 11.99 15.05 -14.20
N PHE A 212 12.24 14.32 -13.12
CA PHE A 212 11.82 14.71 -11.77
C PHE A 212 12.64 15.92 -11.31
N PRO A 213 12.00 16.97 -10.79
CA PRO A 213 12.69 18.17 -10.32
C PRO A 213 13.39 17.98 -8.98
N LEU A 214 12.93 17.05 -8.14
CA LEU A 214 13.53 16.77 -6.84
C LEU A 214 14.46 15.57 -6.88
N GLU A 215 15.38 15.53 -5.93
CA GLU A 215 16.26 14.38 -5.74
C GLU A 215 15.51 13.22 -5.10
N ARG A 216 15.95 12.01 -5.42
CA ARG A 216 15.41 10.78 -4.83
C ARG A 216 15.72 10.76 -3.33
N CYS A 217 14.73 10.34 -2.55
CA CYS A 217 14.81 10.32 -1.09
C CYS A 217 14.00 9.16 -0.49
N VAL A 218 13.96 9.12 0.83
CA VAL A 218 13.07 8.23 1.58
C VAL A 218 11.64 8.75 1.46
N LEU A 219 10.73 7.87 1.11
CA LEU A 219 9.30 8.13 0.98
C LEU A 219 8.54 7.47 2.11
N HIS A 220 7.42 8.06 2.52
CA HIS A 220 6.41 7.36 3.30
C HIS A 220 5.69 6.30 2.46
N GLY A 221 5.39 6.62 1.19
CA GLY A 221 4.78 5.71 0.22
C GLY A 221 3.25 5.60 0.30
N ASP A 222 2.64 6.13 1.38
CA ASP A 222 1.19 6.29 1.52
C ASP A 222 0.81 7.55 2.32
N ALA A 223 1.36 8.68 1.90
CA ALA A 223 1.32 9.95 2.63
C ALA A 223 -0.03 10.71 2.56
N HIS A 224 -1.07 10.20 3.22
CA HIS A 224 -2.37 10.90 3.33
C HIS A 224 -2.67 11.37 4.76
N VAL A 225 -3.53 12.39 4.92
CA VAL A 225 -3.77 13.01 6.24
C VAL A 225 -4.31 12.03 7.30
N GLN A 226 -5.05 10.99 6.88
CA GLN A 226 -5.55 9.94 7.78
C GLN A 226 -4.46 9.02 8.36
N ASN A 227 -3.23 9.09 7.83
CA ASN A 227 -2.02 8.46 8.38
C ASN A 227 -1.28 9.38 9.35
N LEU A 228 -1.92 10.44 9.82
CA LEU A 228 -1.52 11.17 11.01
C LEU A 228 -2.35 10.72 12.20
N MET A 229 -1.69 10.53 13.34
CA MET A 229 -2.31 10.53 14.66
C MET A 229 -1.91 11.80 15.38
N VAL A 230 -2.87 12.52 15.94
CA VAL A 230 -2.67 13.79 16.65
C VAL A 230 -2.97 13.58 18.13
N PRO A 231 -1.94 13.44 18.98
CA PRO A 231 -2.08 13.28 20.42
C PRO A 231 -2.61 14.56 21.09
N ALA A 232 -2.81 14.50 22.41
CA ALA A 232 -3.28 15.63 23.21
C ALA A 232 -2.35 16.87 23.17
N ASP A 233 -1.05 16.69 22.87
CA ASP A 233 -0.10 17.79 22.68
C ASP A 233 -0.30 18.55 21.35
N GLY A 234 -1.15 18.02 20.46
CA GLY A 234 -1.49 18.61 19.18
C GLY A 234 -0.42 18.45 18.10
N ILE A 235 0.68 17.74 18.36
CA ILE A 235 1.77 17.57 17.39
C ILE A 235 1.60 16.24 16.66
N PRO A 236 1.35 16.23 15.34
CA PRO A 236 1.06 15.00 14.63
C PRO A 236 2.23 14.01 14.60
N VAL A 237 1.87 12.73 14.63
CA VAL A 237 2.74 11.57 14.50
C VAL A 237 2.35 10.81 13.24
N LEU A 238 3.33 10.54 12.39
CA LEU A 238 3.15 9.73 11.19
C LEU A 238 2.98 8.25 11.56
N ILE A 239 1.97 7.59 11.01
CA ILE A 239 1.71 6.16 11.23
C ILE A 239 1.71 5.42 9.90
N ASP A 240 1.71 4.09 9.97
CA ASP A 240 1.61 3.18 8.81
C ASP A 240 2.86 3.16 7.92
N LEU A 241 3.94 2.58 8.44
CA LEU A 241 5.27 2.57 7.83
C LEU A 241 5.48 1.44 6.81
N GLU A 242 4.43 0.69 6.46
CA GLU A 242 4.53 -0.51 5.62
C GLU A 242 5.04 -0.20 4.21
N ASN A 243 4.79 1.01 3.69
CA ASN A 243 5.10 1.39 2.31
C ASN A 243 6.37 2.27 2.21
N VAL A 244 7.10 2.46 3.32
CA VAL A 244 8.35 3.21 3.32
C VAL A 244 9.35 2.55 2.36
N GLY A 245 9.99 3.39 1.55
CA GLY A 245 10.90 2.99 0.47
C GLY A 245 11.70 4.17 -0.07
N ILE A 246 12.52 3.94 -1.09
CA ILE A 246 13.30 4.98 -1.78
C ILE A 246 12.64 5.32 -3.12
N GLY A 247 12.50 6.60 -3.43
CA GLY A 247 11.91 7.03 -4.69
C GLY A 247 11.90 8.53 -4.88
N GLN A 248 11.03 8.99 -5.78
CA GLN A 248 10.84 10.41 -6.08
C GLN A 248 9.80 11.01 -5.11
N PRO A 249 10.13 12.07 -4.35
CA PRO A 249 9.22 12.67 -3.35
C PRO A 249 7.89 13.15 -3.92
N GLU A 250 7.87 13.49 -5.20
CA GLU A 250 6.68 13.89 -5.93
C GLU A 250 5.55 12.85 -5.84
N TRP A 251 5.86 11.56 -5.61
CA TRP A 251 4.85 10.52 -5.41
C TRP A 251 4.06 10.70 -4.11
N ASP A 252 4.71 11.06 -3.01
CA ASP A 252 4.02 11.34 -1.75
C ASP A 252 3.24 12.66 -1.85
N LEU A 253 3.79 13.68 -2.52
CA LEU A 253 3.10 14.96 -2.73
C LEU A 253 1.89 14.82 -3.66
N ALA A 254 1.98 13.95 -4.66
CA ALA A 254 0.92 13.73 -5.62
C ALA A 254 -0.36 13.18 -4.98
N VAL A 255 -0.28 12.54 -3.81
CA VAL A 255 -1.46 12.08 -3.05
C VAL A 255 -2.37 13.26 -2.73
N THR A 256 -1.89 14.23 -1.95
CA THR A 256 -2.67 15.41 -1.54
C THR A 256 -3.02 16.31 -2.74
N ALA A 257 -2.11 16.48 -3.69
CA ALA A 257 -2.37 17.27 -4.90
C ALA A 257 -3.47 16.67 -5.79
N THR A 258 -3.52 15.35 -5.91
CA THR A 258 -4.58 14.66 -6.68
C THR A 258 -5.92 14.73 -5.95
N GLU A 259 -5.93 14.54 -4.63
CA GLU A 259 -7.13 14.73 -3.81
C GLU A 259 -7.67 16.17 -3.92
N TYR A 260 -6.80 17.17 -4.07
CA TYR A 260 -7.17 18.57 -4.27
C TYR A 260 -7.81 18.80 -5.64
N LEU A 261 -7.07 18.46 -6.71
CA LEU A 261 -7.44 18.82 -8.08
C LEU A 261 -8.48 17.89 -8.70
N VAL A 262 -8.44 16.60 -8.38
CA VAL A 262 -9.33 15.59 -8.97
C VAL A 262 -10.53 15.35 -8.08
N ALA A 263 -10.27 15.06 -6.80
CA ALA A 263 -11.31 14.61 -5.89
C ALA A 263 -12.11 15.78 -5.29
N GLY A 264 -11.48 16.94 -5.12
CA GLY A 264 -12.12 18.10 -4.50
C GLY A 264 -12.13 18.06 -2.98
N PHE A 265 -11.29 17.23 -2.35
CA PHE A 265 -11.28 17.03 -0.90
C PHE A 265 -10.70 18.21 -0.11
N TRP A 266 -9.95 19.08 -0.80
CA TRP A 266 -9.25 20.21 -0.19
C TRP A 266 -9.75 21.53 -0.78
N THR A 267 -9.88 22.54 0.08
CA THR A 267 -10.02 23.93 -0.36
C THR A 267 -8.68 24.47 -0.85
N ASP A 268 -8.70 25.57 -1.61
CA ASP A 268 -7.47 26.19 -2.11
C ASP A 268 -6.55 26.64 -0.95
N ALA A 269 -7.14 27.13 0.16
CA ALA A 269 -6.38 27.50 1.36
C ALA A 269 -5.73 26.29 2.05
N GLN A 270 -6.42 25.15 2.13
CA GLN A 270 -5.87 23.92 2.70
C GLN A 270 -4.75 23.34 1.84
N TYR A 271 -4.90 23.38 0.51
CA TYR A 271 -3.82 22.94 -0.37
C TYR A 271 -2.60 23.88 -0.28
N ALA A 272 -2.81 25.20 -0.22
CA ALA A 272 -1.73 26.15 0.01
C ALA A 272 -1.01 25.92 1.35
N ASP A 273 -1.75 25.56 2.41
CA ASP A 273 -1.22 25.16 3.72
C ASP A 273 -0.28 23.93 3.61
N PHE A 274 -0.66 22.92 2.82
CA PHE A 274 0.18 21.76 2.54
C PHE A 274 1.47 22.14 1.82
N VAL A 275 1.34 22.93 0.74
CA VAL A 275 2.47 23.42 -0.06
C VAL A 275 3.42 24.23 0.80
N GLU A 276 2.93 25.13 1.66
CA GLU A 276 3.78 25.90 2.58
C GLU A 276 4.45 25.00 3.63
N GLY A 277 3.73 23.97 4.10
CA GLY A 277 4.26 22.98 5.03
C GLY A 277 5.44 22.20 4.46
N TYR A 278 5.34 21.77 3.19
CA TYR A 278 6.39 21.01 2.52
C TYR A 278 7.48 21.90 1.90
N GLY A 279 7.10 23.02 1.29
CA GLY A 279 7.99 23.97 0.62
C GLY A 279 8.12 23.79 -0.90
N PHE A 280 7.25 23.00 -1.54
CA PHE A 280 7.24 22.79 -2.99
C PHE A 280 5.82 22.41 -3.45
N ASP A 281 5.35 23.04 -4.52
CA ASP A 281 4.07 22.71 -5.15
C ASP A 281 4.30 21.76 -6.33
N VAL A 282 3.92 20.50 -6.16
CA VAL A 282 4.05 19.50 -7.23
C VAL A 282 3.20 19.84 -8.45
N THR A 283 2.10 20.60 -8.29
CA THR A 283 1.17 20.91 -9.39
C THR A 283 1.73 21.93 -10.38
N GLU A 284 2.76 22.68 -9.99
CA GLU A 284 3.46 23.61 -10.90
C GLU A 284 4.42 22.87 -11.85
N TRP A 285 4.76 21.62 -11.54
CA TRP A 285 5.62 20.80 -12.39
C TRP A 285 4.83 20.09 -13.48
N THR A 286 5.24 20.29 -14.75
CA THR A 286 4.56 19.69 -15.92
C THR A 286 4.42 18.16 -15.88
N GLY A 287 5.30 17.44 -15.18
CA GLY A 287 5.21 15.98 -15.05
C GLY A 287 4.17 15.49 -14.02
N PHE A 288 3.60 16.39 -13.22
CA PHE A 288 2.57 16.03 -12.24
C PHE A 288 1.33 15.40 -12.87
N GLU A 289 0.98 15.78 -14.11
CA GLU A 289 -0.19 15.24 -14.79
C GLU A 289 -0.15 13.70 -14.90
N SER A 290 1.01 13.12 -15.23
CA SER A 290 1.14 11.67 -15.29
C SER A 290 1.07 11.01 -13.90
N LEU A 291 1.62 11.65 -12.85
CA LEU A 291 1.50 11.18 -11.47
C LEU A 291 0.04 11.25 -10.99
N ARG A 292 -0.67 12.34 -11.31
CA ARG A 292 -2.08 12.55 -11.00
C ARG A 292 -2.95 11.46 -11.59
N GLN A 293 -2.70 11.07 -12.84
CA GLN A 293 -3.43 9.98 -13.49
C GLN A 293 -3.21 8.64 -12.77
N VAL A 294 -1.95 8.29 -12.46
CA VAL A 294 -1.64 7.07 -11.69
C VAL A 294 -2.30 7.10 -10.32
N GLN A 295 -2.24 8.23 -9.62
CA GLN A 295 -2.84 8.38 -8.30
C GLN A 295 -4.37 8.30 -8.34
N ALA A 296 -5.02 8.91 -9.33
CA ALA A 296 -6.46 8.81 -9.54
C ALA A 296 -6.90 7.35 -9.80
N ILE A 297 -6.11 6.61 -10.60
CA ILE A 297 -6.31 5.18 -10.80
C ILE A 297 -6.09 4.41 -9.48
N LYS A 298 -5.00 4.67 -8.73
CA LYS A 298 -4.73 4.04 -7.43
C LYS A 298 -5.91 4.22 -6.47
N MET A 299 -6.43 5.43 -6.32
CA MET A 299 -7.59 5.76 -5.49
C MET A 299 -8.86 5.02 -5.95
N THR A 300 -9.09 4.93 -7.25
CA THR A 300 -10.26 4.21 -7.82
C THR A 300 -10.15 2.71 -7.60
N THR A 301 -8.96 2.15 -7.79
CA THR A 301 -8.72 0.71 -7.61
C THR A 301 -8.84 0.26 -6.16
N TRP A 302 -8.60 1.15 -5.21
CA TRP A 302 -8.85 0.88 -3.80
C TRP A 302 -10.36 0.75 -3.52
N LEU A 303 -11.15 1.73 -3.95
CA LEU A 303 -12.61 1.77 -3.77
C LEU A 303 -13.31 0.59 -4.46
N MET A 304 -12.90 0.28 -5.69
CA MET A 304 -13.65 -0.67 -6.53
C MET A 304 -13.61 -2.12 -6.05
N GLN A 305 -12.74 -2.44 -5.09
CA GLN A 305 -12.75 -3.75 -4.44
C GLN A 305 -14.09 -4.00 -3.72
N ASN A 306 -14.77 -2.92 -3.33
CA ASN A 306 -15.98 -2.93 -2.51
C ASN A 306 -17.23 -2.47 -3.29
N VAL A 307 -17.23 -2.41 -4.63
CA VAL A 307 -18.39 -1.92 -5.45
C VAL A 307 -19.70 -2.68 -5.22
N ASN A 308 -19.63 -3.87 -4.62
CA ASN A 308 -20.80 -4.70 -4.33
C ASN A 308 -21.29 -4.56 -2.88
N GLU A 309 -20.58 -3.80 -2.03
CA GLU A 309 -20.93 -3.64 -0.62
C GLU A 309 -22.01 -2.59 -0.39
N SER A 310 -22.09 -1.54 -1.21
CA SER A 310 -23.16 -0.52 -1.14
C SER A 310 -23.40 0.20 -2.47
N GLU A 311 -24.60 0.77 -2.62
CA GLU A 311 -24.94 1.65 -3.76
C GLU A 311 -24.08 2.92 -3.77
N GLU A 312 -23.75 3.45 -2.59
CA GLU A 312 -22.93 4.65 -2.44
C GLU A 312 -21.51 4.46 -3.01
N ILE A 313 -20.87 3.31 -2.72
CA ILE A 313 -19.55 2.96 -3.26
C ILE A 313 -19.64 2.76 -4.78
N ARG A 314 -20.72 2.14 -5.26
CA ARG A 314 -20.95 1.95 -6.70
C ARG A 314 -21.09 3.29 -7.43
N ASP A 315 -21.90 4.20 -6.91
CA ASP A 315 -22.12 5.52 -7.50
C ASP A 315 -20.83 6.35 -7.54
N GLU A 316 -20.02 6.25 -6.47
CA GLU A 316 -18.70 6.86 -6.44
C GLU A 316 -17.76 6.23 -7.45
N TYR A 317 -17.70 4.90 -7.52
CA TYR A 317 -16.91 4.20 -8.52
C TYR A 317 -17.23 4.67 -9.94
N GLU A 318 -18.52 4.79 -10.28
CA GLU A 318 -18.97 5.29 -11.58
C GLU A 318 -18.56 6.75 -11.82
N ARG A 319 -18.59 7.61 -10.79
CA ARG A 319 -18.04 8.99 -10.88
C ARG A 319 -16.56 8.98 -11.24
N ARG A 320 -15.75 8.20 -10.51
CA ARG A 320 -14.30 8.13 -10.74
C ARG A 320 -13.96 7.54 -12.10
N MET A 321 -14.69 6.51 -12.53
CA MET A 321 -14.52 5.91 -13.86
C MET A 321 -14.84 6.90 -14.99
N ARG A 322 -15.83 7.79 -14.82
CA ARG A 322 -16.08 8.86 -15.80
C ARG A 322 -14.89 9.79 -15.91
N SER A 323 -14.37 10.30 -14.79
CA SER A 323 -13.17 11.16 -14.76
C SER A 323 -11.93 10.50 -15.38
N ILE A 324 -11.76 9.19 -15.20
CA ILE A 324 -10.64 8.44 -15.80
C ILE A 324 -10.80 8.31 -17.32
N ARG A 325 -12.03 8.07 -17.80
CA ARG A 325 -12.29 7.88 -19.23
C ARG A 325 -12.14 9.16 -20.05
N ASP A 326 -12.65 10.26 -19.54
CA ASP A 326 -12.61 11.55 -20.23
C ASP A 326 -11.34 12.37 -19.93
N GLY A 327 -10.57 11.96 -18.91
CA GLY A 327 -9.37 12.66 -18.44
C GLY A 327 -9.67 13.96 -17.71
N VAL A 328 -10.94 14.24 -17.40
CA VAL A 328 -11.39 15.52 -16.83
C VAL A 328 -11.46 15.43 -15.30
N ALA A 329 -10.67 16.27 -14.64
CA ALA A 329 -10.77 16.49 -13.21
C ALA A 329 -12.02 17.34 -12.89
N ARG A 330 -12.91 16.82 -12.03
CA ARG A 330 -14.23 17.42 -11.77
C ARG A 330 -14.43 17.91 -10.33
N ARG A 331 -13.54 17.56 -9.40
CA ARG A 331 -13.60 17.93 -7.97
C ARG A 331 -14.94 17.55 -7.31
N ASP A 332 -15.50 16.41 -7.71
CA ASP A 332 -16.83 15.93 -7.32
C ASP A 332 -16.82 14.50 -6.74
N TRP A 333 -15.67 14.04 -6.25
CA TRP A 333 -15.53 12.74 -5.62
C TRP A 333 -15.88 12.83 -4.14
N SER A 334 -16.21 11.69 -3.54
CA SER A 334 -16.41 11.53 -2.10
C SER A 334 -15.28 10.73 -1.46
N PRO A 335 -14.85 11.05 -0.23
CA PRO A 335 -13.90 10.23 0.52
C PRO A 335 -14.59 8.94 0.99
N PHE A 336 -13.89 7.80 0.89
CA PHE A 336 -14.33 6.46 1.33
C PHE A 336 -13.23 5.75 2.09
#